data_AF-A0A3B8RIT3-F1
#
_entry.id   AF-A0A3B8RIT3-F1
#
_cell.length_a   1.000
_cell.length_b   1.000
_cell.length_c   1.000
_cell.angle_alpha   90.00
_cell.angle_beta   90.00
_cell.angle_gamma   90.00
#
_symmetry.space_group_name_H-M   'P 1'
#
loop_
_entity.id
_entity.type
_entity.pdbx_description
1 polymer ?
#
loop_
_entity_poly.entity_id
_entity_poly.type
_entity_poly.pdbx_seq_one_letter_code
_entity_poly.pdbx_strand_id
1 'polypeptide(L)' 'MNRSPVKNLDPKRCPICGQDNACGMEAAKSQGLAEPEHCWCMTASFAPELFANLPESLMGKACICAPCARGDSA' A
#
# COMPACT_ATOMS: atom_id res chain seq x y z
N MET A 1 15.46 -9.32 -23.26
CA MET A 1 15.10 -7.97 -22.79
C MET A 1 14.09 -8.08 -21.65
N ASN A 2 14.51 -7.67 -20.46
CA ASN A 2 13.87 -7.89 -19.15
C ASN A 2 12.54 -7.14 -19.02
N ARG A 3 11.45 -7.85 -18.70
CA ARG A 3 10.13 -7.26 -18.46
C ARG A 3 10.04 -6.73 -17.02
N SER A 4 9.91 -5.42 -16.90
CA SER A 4 9.64 -4.67 -15.66
C SER A 4 8.47 -5.25 -14.85
N PRO A 5 8.52 -5.31 -13.50
CA PRO A 5 7.52 -6.02 -12.70
C PRO A 5 6.22 -5.23 -12.45
N VAL A 6 6.13 -3.97 -12.87
CA VAL A 6 5.03 -3.08 -12.46
C VAL A 6 3.93 -3.00 -13.51
N LYS A 7 3.34 -4.13 -13.90
CA LYS A 7 2.24 -4.11 -14.90
C LYS A 7 0.83 -4.27 -14.35
N ASN A 8 0.64 -4.60 -13.07
CA ASN A 8 -0.68 -4.54 -12.42
C ASN A 8 -0.52 -4.34 -10.91
N LEU A 9 -0.44 -3.08 -10.48
CA LEU A 9 -0.62 -2.76 -9.06
C LEU A 9 -2.11 -2.69 -8.77
N ASP A 10 -2.62 -3.67 -8.04
CA ASP A 10 -3.97 -3.62 -7.50
C ASP A 10 -3.98 -2.61 -6.34
N PRO A 11 -4.77 -1.52 -6.41
CA PRO A 11 -4.79 -0.49 -5.38
C PRO A 11 -5.31 -1.00 -4.04
N LYS A 12 -5.97 -2.17 -4.00
CA LYS A 12 -6.46 -2.83 -2.78
C LYS A 12 -5.45 -3.82 -2.17
N ARG A 13 -4.30 -4.04 -2.83
CA ARG A 13 -3.28 -4.99 -2.37
C ARG A 13 -1.97 -4.29 -2.00
N CYS A 14 -1.32 -4.84 -0.99
CA CYS A 14 0.02 -4.43 -0.61
C CYS A 14 1.00 -4.85 -1.71
N PRO A 15 1.80 -3.93 -2.26
CA PRO A 15 2.72 -4.26 -3.33
C PRO A 15 3.95 -5.05 -2.85
N ILE A 16 4.14 -5.21 -1.54
CA ILE A 16 5.23 -5.98 -0.93
C ILE A 16 4.84 -7.45 -0.76
N CYS A 17 3.71 -7.71 -0.09
CA CYS A 17 3.30 -9.07 0.29
C CYS A 17 2.04 -9.58 -0.44
N GLY A 18 1.39 -8.76 -1.27
CA GLY A 18 0.17 -9.11 -2.01
C GLY A 18 -1.10 -9.22 -1.16
N GLN A 19 -1.03 -9.05 0.16
CA GLN A 19 -2.20 -9.09 1.06
C GLN A 19 -3.05 -7.82 0.96
N ASP A 20 -4.24 -7.82 1.57
CA ASP A 20 -5.08 -6.62 1.65
C ASP A 20 -4.33 -5.46 2.35
N ASN A 21 -4.44 -4.25 1.80
CA ASN A 21 -3.76 -3.06 2.34
C ASN A 21 -4.66 -2.14 3.19
N ALA A 22 -5.94 -2.49 3.34
CA ALA A 22 -6.97 -1.71 4.01
C ALA A 22 -7.03 -0.23 3.56
N CYS A 23 -6.84 0.02 2.26
CA CYS A 23 -6.88 1.38 1.69
C CYS A 23 -8.25 2.03 1.89
N GLY A 24 -8.32 3.07 2.72
CA GLY A 24 -9.55 3.82 2.99
C GLY A 24 -10.14 4.49 1.74
N MET A 25 -9.29 4.97 0.82
CA MET A 25 -9.75 5.57 -0.44
C MET A 25 -10.48 4.56 -1.33
N GLU A 26 -9.93 3.35 -1.50
CA GLU A 26 -10.57 2.30 -2.29
C GLU A 26 -11.84 1.76 -1.60
N ALA A 27 -11.87 1.76 -0.26
CA ALA A 27 -13.06 1.44 0.51
C ALA A 27 -14.17 2.48 0.33
N ALA A 28 -13.86 3.78 0.38
CA ALA A 28 -14.80 4.87 0.13
C ALA A 28 -15.34 4.84 -1.31
N LYS A 29 -14.45 4.67 -2.29
CA LYS A 29 -14.81 4.53 -3.71
C LYS A 29 -15.77 3.36 -3.95
N SER A 30 -15.53 2.22 -3.30
CA SER A 30 -16.41 1.03 -3.42
C SER A 30 -17.81 1.26 -2.82
N GLN A 31 -17.96 2.29 -1.96
CA GLN A 31 -19.23 2.71 -1.35
C GLN A 31 -19.85 3.94 -2.05
N GLY A 32 -19.23 4.47 -3.11
CA GLY A 32 -19.69 5.68 -3.80
C GLY A 32 -19.43 6.98 -3.03
N LEU A 33 -18.54 6.95 -2.04
CA LEU A 33 -18.11 8.12 -1.28
C LEU A 33 -16.91 8.79 -1.96
N ALA A 34 -16.83 10.12 -1.86
CA ALA A 34 -15.71 10.90 -2.40
C ALA A 34 -14.41 10.67 -1.61
N GLU A 35 -14.53 10.54 -0.29
CA GLU A 35 -13.40 10.37 0.64
C GLU A 35 -13.79 9.49 1.84
N PRO A 36 -12.84 8.76 2.46
CA PRO A 36 -13.07 8.09 3.72
C PRO A 36 -13.05 9.10 4.88
N GLU A 37 -13.81 8.84 5.95
CA GLU A 37 -13.71 9.64 7.17
C GLU A 37 -12.31 9.56 7.80
N HIS A 38 -11.73 8.34 7.80
CA HIS A 38 -10.38 8.08 8.31
C HIS A 38 -9.73 6.94 7.51
N CYS A 39 -8.43 7.04 7.25
CA CYS A 39 -7.63 5.93 6.73
C CYS A 39 -6.57 5.54 7.76
N TRP A 40 -6.43 4.26 8.08
CA TRP A 40 -5.50 3.78 9.11
C TRP A 40 -4.05 4.24 8.88
N CYS A 41 -3.66 4.42 7.61
CA CYS A 41 -2.29 4.83 7.26
C CYS A 41 -1.97 6.27 7.68
N MET A 42 -2.98 7.11 7.90
CA MET A 42 -2.78 8.51 8.31
C MET A 42 -2.34 8.63 9.78
N THR A 43 -2.61 7.62 10.59
CA THR A 43 -2.21 7.57 12.01
C THR A 43 -1.15 6.51 12.29
N ALA A 44 -0.72 5.78 11.26
CA ALA A 44 0.27 4.72 11.39
C ALA A 44 1.69 5.28 11.48
N SER A 45 2.53 4.63 12.29
CA SER A 45 3.98 4.79 12.23
C SER A 45 4.58 3.75 11.29
N PHE A 46 5.39 4.23 10.35
CA PHE A 46 6.07 3.38 9.37
C PHE A 46 7.52 3.16 9.80
N ALA A 47 7.97 1.91 9.74
CA ALA A 47 9.34 1.52 10.04
C ALA A 47 10.30 2.17 9.02
N PRO A 48 11.43 2.76 9.43
CA PRO A 48 12.43 3.30 8.52
C PRO A 48 12.92 2.28 7.48
N GLU A 49 13.01 1.01 7.87
CA GLU A 49 13.43 -0.12 7.04
C GLU A 49 12.49 -0.34 5.86
N LEU A 50 11.19 -0.02 6.00
CA LEU A 50 10.26 -0.06 4.88
C LEU A 50 10.73 0.88 3.76
N PHE A 51 11.05 2.13 4.09
CA PHE A 51 11.42 3.14 3.08
C PHE A 51 12.78 2.83 2.46
N ALA A 52 13.70 2.24 3.22
CA ALA A 52 14.98 1.78 2.71
C ALA A 52 14.84 0.65 1.67
N ASN A 53 13.83 -0.22 1.83
CA ASN A 53 13.62 -1.38 0.97
C ASN A 53 12.53 -1.20 -0.09
N LEU A 54 11.73 -0.12 -0.02
CA LEU A 54 10.66 0.13 -0.97
C LEU A 54 11.23 0.58 -2.33
N PRO A 55 11.05 -0.19 -3.41
CA PRO A 55 11.46 0.23 -4.74
C PRO A 55 10.77 1.54 -5.15
N GLU A 56 11.51 2.47 -5.77
CA GLU A 56 10.95 3.75 -6.27
C GLU A 56 9.74 3.53 -7.20
N SER A 57 9.73 2.42 -7.93
CA SER A 57 8.64 2.05 -8.83
C SER A 57 7.31 1.76 -8.12
N LEU A 58 7.34 1.49 -6.81
CA LEU A 58 6.17 1.26 -5.97
C LEU A 58 5.76 2.50 -5.15
N MET A 59 6.64 3.51 -5.06
CA MET A 59 6.39 4.69 -4.24
C MET A 59 5.22 5.52 -4.79
N GLY A 60 4.27 5.85 -3.92
CA GLY A 60 3.08 6.62 -4.26
C GLY A 60 2.10 5.90 -5.20
N LYS A 61 2.20 4.57 -5.35
CA LYS A 61 1.33 3.81 -6.27
C LYS A 61 0.21 3.02 -5.58
N ALA A 62 0.46 2.48 -4.39
CA ALA A 62 -0.52 1.73 -3.60
C ALA A 62 -0.20 1.85 -2.10
N CYS A 63 -1.20 1.65 -1.23
CA CYS A 63 -0.98 1.60 0.22
C CYS A 63 -0.20 0.33 0.61
N ILE A 64 0.69 0.47 1.60
CA ILE A 64 1.42 -0.64 2.24
C ILE A 64 0.59 -1.14 3.42
N CYS A 65 0.36 -2.45 3.55
CA CYS A 65 -0.41 -3.00 4.68
C CYS A 65 0.29 -2.81 6.03
N ALA A 66 -0.47 -2.87 7.12
CA ALA A 66 0.05 -2.58 8.46
C ALA A 66 1.22 -3.51 8.92
N PRO A 67 1.26 -4.81 8.60
CA PRO A 67 2.43 -5.65 8.87
C PRO A 67 3.69 -5.17 8.14
N CYS A 68 3.63 -4.99 6.82
CA CYS A 68 4.78 -4.50 6.05
C CYS A 68 5.18 -3.08 6.45
N ALA A 69 4.23 -2.24 6.85
CA ALA A 69 4.49 -0.92 7.41
C ALA A 69 5.31 -0.95 8.70
N ARG A 70 5.21 -2.03 9.47
CA ARG A 70 5.99 -2.27 10.69
C ARG A 70 7.29 -3.03 10.46
N GLY A 71 7.60 -3.42 9.23
CA GLY A 71 8.79 -4.22 8.89
C GLY A 71 8.55 -5.74 8.93
N ASP A 72 7.33 -6.20 9.20
CA ASP A 72 6.96 -7.62 9.07
C ASP A 72 6.71 -7.95 7.59
N SER A 73 7.81 -8.12 6.86
CA SER A 73 7.81 -8.71 5.52
C SER A 73 8.07 -10.20 5.66
N ALA A 74 7.05 -10.96 6.08
CA ALA A 74 7.10 -12.42 6.09
C ALA A 74 7.08 -13.00 4.67
#